data_AF-R9RHG8-F1
#
_entry.id   AF-R9RHG8-F1
#
_cell.length_a   1.000
_cell.length_b   1.000
_cell.length_c   1.000
_cell.angle_alpha   90.00
_cell.angle_beta   90.00
_cell.angle_gamma   90.00
#
_symmetry.space_group_name_H-M   'P 1'
#
loop_
_entity.id
_entity.type
_entity.pdbx_description
1 polymer ?
#
loop_
_entity_poly.entity_id
_entity_poly.type
_entity_poly.pdbx_seq_one_letter_code
_entity_poly.pdbx_strand_id
1 'polypeptide(L)'
;LLSIGLMLLEGDWGFYWGHKESWISVIFLLILASATKSAQMPFSAWLPAAMAAPTPVSALVHSSTLVTAGVYLLIRFSDVVNESKFSWVLMILAVMTMVMAGLSALYETDMKKVIALSTLSQLGVMIMILSAGMKELAFFHLVSHALFKSTLFMCAGSLIHSVSGSQDGRV
;
A
#
# COMPACT_ATOMS: atom_id res chain seq x y z
N LEU A 1 -9.55 9.15 11.62
CA LEU A 1 -10.55 10.09 12.20
C LEU A 1 -11.58 9.35 13.01
N LEU A 2 -12.32 8.40 12.43
CA LEU A 2 -13.32 7.63 13.19
C LEU A 2 -12.70 6.79 14.33
N SER A 3 -11.54 6.16 14.08
CA SER A 3 -10.76 5.47 15.13
C SER A 3 -10.31 6.41 16.25
N ILE A 4 -9.87 7.62 15.91
CA ILE A 4 -9.46 8.65 16.88
C ILE A 4 -10.67 9.14 17.70
N GLY A 5 -11.84 9.27 17.06
CA GLY A 5 -13.09 9.61 17.75
C GLY A 5 -13.49 8.55 18.78
N LEU A 6 -13.35 7.26 18.46
CA LEU A 6 -13.62 6.17 19.41
C LEU A 6 -12.64 6.17 20.58
N MET A 7 -11.36 6.45 20.35
CA MET A 7 -10.38 6.59 21.43
C MET A 7 -10.66 7.75 22.37
N LEU A 8 -11.09 8.88 21.81
CA LEU A 8 -11.51 10.03 22.60
C LEU A 8 -12.70 9.70 23.50
N LEU A 9 -13.61 8.81 23.06
CA LEU A 9 -14.74 8.34 23.89
C LEU A 9 -14.30 7.39 25.00
N GLU A 10 -13.26 6.58 24.77
CA GLU A 10 -12.69 5.69 25.79
C GLU A 10 -11.77 6.42 26.78
N GLY A 11 -11.39 7.67 26.49
CA GLY A 11 -10.61 8.52 27.39
C GLY A 11 -9.13 8.14 27.49
N ASP A 12 -8.66 7.17 26.69
CA ASP A 12 -7.27 6.74 26.64
C ASP A 12 -6.76 6.70 25.19
N TRP A 13 -5.50 7.09 25.02
CA TRP A 13 -4.76 7.01 23.75
C TRP A 13 -3.83 5.78 23.70
N GLY A 14 -3.76 5.02 24.80
CA GLY A 14 -2.89 3.86 24.99
C GLY A 14 -3.28 2.64 24.17
N PHE A 15 -2.85 2.61 22.90
CA PHE A 15 -3.03 1.45 22.00
C PHE A 15 -2.51 0.11 22.56
N TYR A 16 -1.50 0.17 23.43
CA TYR A 16 -0.84 -1.02 23.97
C TYR A 16 -1.37 -1.47 25.33
N TRP A 17 -2.10 -0.61 26.05
CA TRP A 17 -2.47 -0.81 27.46
C TRP A 17 -3.99 -0.91 27.70
N GLY A 18 -4.82 -0.70 26.67
CA GLY A 18 -6.28 -0.68 26.80
C GLY A 18 -6.99 -2.05 26.85
N HIS A 19 -8.24 -2.03 27.32
CA HIS A 19 -9.10 -3.21 27.49
C HIS A 19 -9.46 -3.91 26.16
N LYS A 20 -8.79 -5.02 25.83
CA LYS A 20 -8.83 -5.78 24.56
C LYS A 20 -10.16 -5.87 23.75
N GLU A 21 -11.34 -5.81 24.36
CA GLU A 21 -12.61 -5.97 23.65
C GLU A 21 -13.08 -4.71 22.89
N SER A 22 -12.90 -3.50 23.44
CA SER A 22 -13.29 -2.25 22.78
C SER A 22 -12.43 -1.93 21.55
N TRP A 23 -11.19 -2.41 21.60
CA TRP A 23 -10.14 -2.19 20.60
C TRP A 23 -10.36 -2.95 19.29
N ILE A 24 -11.21 -3.97 19.26
CA ILE A 24 -11.51 -4.73 18.02
C ILE A 24 -12.07 -3.80 16.94
N SER A 25 -12.96 -2.88 17.33
CA SER A 25 -13.55 -1.89 16.42
C SER A 25 -12.49 -0.92 15.87
N VAL A 26 -11.58 -0.47 16.74
CA VAL A 26 -10.48 0.43 16.41
C VAL A 26 -9.49 -0.26 15.46
N ILE A 27 -9.11 -1.51 15.73
CA ILE A 27 -8.21 -2.31 14.89
C ILE A 27 -8.82 -2.53 13.51
N PHE A 28 -10.12 -2.84 13.44
CA PHE A 28 -10.82 -2.98 12.17
C PHE A 28 -10.78 -1.68 11.34
N LEU A 29 -11.07 -0.54 11.97
CA LEU A 29 -11.01 0.77 11.31
C LEU A 29 -9.59 1.15 10.88
N LEU A 30 -8.59 0.74 11.65
CA LEU A 30 -7.18 0.94 11.34
C LEU A 30 -6.77 0.11 10.11
N ILE A 31 -7.19 -1.15 10.04
CA ILE A 31 -7.02 -2.00 8.88
C ILE A 31 -7.72 -1.40 7.65
N LEU A 32 -8.96 -0.94 7.79
CA LEU A 32 -9.69 -0.29 6.70
C LEU A 32 -8.99 0.99 6.20
N ALA A 33 -8.50 1.83 7.11
CA ALA A 33 -7.73 3.03 6.77
C ALA A 33 -6.43 2.68 6.06
N SER A 34 -5.73 1.63 6.49
CA SER A 34 -4.53 1.15 5.83
C SER A 34 -4.83 0.58 4.44
N ALA A 35 -5.90 -0.20 4.27
CA ALA A 35 -6.28 -0.84 3.02
C ALA A 35 -6.68 0.19 1.95
N THR A 36 -7.43 1.23 2.34
CA THR A 36 -7.78 2.33 1.43
C THR A 36 -6.55 3.12 0.97
N LYS A 37 -5.64 3.45 1.89
CA LYS A 37 -4.41 4.19 1.55
C LYS A 37 -3.38 3.38 0.77
N SER A 38 -3.27 2.07 1.04
CA SER A 38 -2.35 1.17 0.33
C SER A 38 -2.95 0.52 -0.92
N ALA A 39 -4.13 0.98 -1.38
CA ALA A 39 -4.82 0.50 -2.57
C ALA A 39 -5.06 -1.02 -2.57
N GLN A 40 -5.30 -1.63 -1.40
CA GLN A 40 -5.64 -3.04 -1.33
C GLN A 40 -7.07 -3.28 -1.82
N MET A 41 -7.37 -4.50 -2.27
CA MET A 41 -8.70 -4.92 -2.69
C MET A 41 -9.66 -4.70 -1.53
N PRO A 42 -10.82 -4.04 -1.75
CA PRO A 42 -11.44 -3.66 -3.03
C PRO A 42 -11.04 -2.26 -3.58
N PHE A 43 -10.24 -1.50 -2.85
CA PHE A 43 -9.89 -0.11 -3.16
C PHE A 43 -8.68 0.04 -4.09
N SER A 44 -8.42 -0.92 -4.99
CA SER A 44 -7.24 -0.91 -5.86
C SER A 44 -7.36 0.03 -7.07
N ALA A 45 -8.58 0.35 -7.50
CA ALA A 45 -8.85 1.04 -8.77
C ALA A 45 -8.28 2.46 -8.87
N TRP A 46 -8.08 3.15 -7.75
CA TRP A 46 -7.64 4.55 -7.78
C TRP A 46 -6.15 4.69 -8.13
N LEU A 47 -5.32 3.67 -7.86
CA LEU A 47 -3.88 3.76 -8.09
C LEU A 47 -3.51 3.78 -9.59
N PRO A 48 -4.05 2.89 -10.45
CA PRO A 48 -3.84 2.99 -11.89
C PRO A 48 -4.41 4.28 -12.49
N ALA A 49 -5.55 4.75 -11.99
CA ALA A 49 -6.18 6.00 -12.45
C ALA A 49 -5.31 7.23 -12.13
N ALA A 50 -4.55 7.21 -11.03
CA ALA A 50 -3.66 8.31 -10.65
C ALA A 50 -2.46 8.50 -11.61
N MET A 51 -2.19 7.54 -12.50
CA MET A 51 -1.07 7.62 -13.46
C MET A 51 -1.29 8.60 -14.61
N ALA A 52 -2.42 9.30 -14.65
CA ALA A 52 -2.60 10.48 -15.49
C ALA A 52 -1.68 11.65 -15.07
N ALA A 53 -1.21 11.66 -13.82
CA ALA A 53 -0.33 12.69 -13.29
C ALA A 53 1.06 12.73 -13.99
N PRO A 54 1.78 13.86 -13.88
CA PRO A 54 3.16 13.97 -14.36
C PRO A 54 4.09 12.94 -13.72
N THR A 55 5.09 12.47 -14.46
CA THR A 55 6.01 11.40 -14.05
C THR A 55 6.77 11.67 -12.74
N PRO A 56 7.18 12.92 -12.39
CA PRO A 56 7.80 13.17 -11.09
C PRO A 56 6.81 13.05 -9.92
N VAL A 57 5.54 13.42 -10.13
CA VAL A 57 4.48 13.31 -9.12
C VAL A 57 4.14 11.85 -8.87
N SER A 58 4.05 11.03 -9.93
CA SER A 58 3.86 9.57 -9.77
C SER A 58 5.05 8.90 -9.08
N ALA A 59 6.28 9.33 -9.39
CA ALA A 59 7.49 8.80 -8.75
C ALA A 59 7.51 9.06 -7.24
N LEU A 60 7.17 10.28 -6.81
CA LEU A 60 7.20 10.63 -5.40
C LEU A 60 5.93 10.15 -4.69
N VAL A 61 4.78 10.70 -5.08
CA VAL A 61 3.54 10.59 -4.31
C VAL A 61 3.00 9.17 -4.37
N HIS A 62 2.82 8.63 -5.57
CA HIS A 62 2.11 7.37 -5.76
C HIS A 62 2.99 6.13 -5.59
N SER A 63 4.31 6.30 -5.56
CA SER A 63 5.22 5.16 -5.41
C SER A 63 5.94 5.10 -4.08
N SER A 64 6.35 6.25 -3.52
CA SER A 64 7.29 6.27 -2.39
C SER A 64 6.67 6.70 -1.07
N THR A 65 5.64 7.56 -1.08
CA THR A 65 5.12 8.18 0.16
C THR A 65 3.65 7.89 0.45
N LEU A 66 2.72 8.13 -0.49
CA LEU A 66 1.28 8.10 -0.18
C LEU A 66 0.80 6.67 0.06
N VAL A 67 1.18 5.75 -0.83
CA VAL A 67 0.68 4.36 -0.80
C VAL A 67 1.40 3.55 0.27
N THR A 68 2.69 3.83 0.48
CA THR A 68 3.51 3.24 1.54
C THR A 68 3.09 3.72 2.93
N ALA A 69 2.48 4.89 3.08
CA ALA A 69 1.96 5.37 4.35
C ALA A 69 0.90 4.44 4.96
N GLY A 70 0.06 3.80 4.12
CA GLY A 70 -0.91 2.80 4.58
C GLY A 70 -0.23 1.57 5.20
N VAL A 71 0.81 1.06 4.54
CA VAL A 71 1.62 -0.06 5.04
C VAL A 71 2.40 0.34 6.28
N TYR A 72 3.02 1.53 6.30
CA TYR A 72 3.76 2.04 7.44
C TYR A 72 2.90 2.19 8.69
N LEU A 73 1.63 2.57 8.53
CA LEU A 73 0.66 2.58 9.63
C LEU A 73 0.54 1.18 10.23
N LEU A 74 0.36 0.13 9.42
CA LEU A 74 0.30 -1.26 9.91
C LEU A 74 1.62 -1.72 10.54
N ILE A 75 2.78 -1.28 10.03
CA ILE A 75 4.08 -1.57 10.66
C ILE A 75 4.12 -1.01 12.09
N ARG A 76 3.59 0.19 12.32
CA ARG A 76 3.60 0.83 13.65
C ARG A 76 2.65 0.17 14.65
N PHE A 77 1.59 -0.45 14.17
CA PHE A 77 0.62 -1.17 15.00
C PHE A 77 0.73 -2.70 14.81
N SER A 78 1.88 -3.19 14.35
CA SER A 78 2.05 -4.61 14.01
C SER A 78 1.77 -5.53 15.18
N ASP A 79 2.21 -5.14 16.38
CA ASP A 79 2.11 -5.99 17.56
C ASP A 79 0.62 -6.17 17.94
N VAL A 80 -0.17 -5.10 17.88
CA VAL A 80 -1.64 -5.13 18.10
C VAL A 80 -2.36 -5.92 17.00
N VAL A 81 -1.95 -5.75 15.74
CA VAL A 81 -2.57 -6.45 14.59
C VAL A 81 -2.29 -7.96 14.65
N ASN A 82 -1.08 -8.37 15.03
CA ASN A 82 -0.69 -9.78 15.11
C ASN A 82 -1.37 -10.53 16.25
N GLU A 83 -1.60 -9.85 17.38
CA GLU A 83 -2.39 -10.42 18.48
C GLU A 83 -3.88 -10.54 18.15
N SER A 84 -4.36 -9.78 17.17
CA SER A 84 -5.77 -9.81 16.75
C SER A 84 -6.09 -10.97 15.82
N LYS A 85 -7.36 -11.40 15.80
CA LYS A 85 -7.87 -12.41 14.86
C LYS A 85 -7.87 -11.94 13.40
N PHE A 86 -7.55 -10.67 13.13
CA PHE A 86 -7.58 -10.09 11.79
C PHE A 86 -6.32 -10.34 10.96
N SER A 87 -5.25 -10.89 11.55
CA SER A 87 -4.02 -11.23 10.82
C SER A 87 -4.26 -12.14 9.62
N TRP A 88 -5.11 -13.17 9.78
CA TRP A 88 -5.47 -14.09 8.69
C TRP A 88 -6.26 -13.41 7.56
N VAL A 89 -7.16 -12.49 7.91
CA VAL A 89 -7.94 -11.70 6.94
C VAL A 89 -7.01 -10.80 6.12
N LEU A 90 -6.05 -10.13 6.78
CA LEU A 90 -5.03 -9.33 6.11
C LEU A 90 -4.19 -10.16 5.14
N MET A 91 -3.82 -11.38 5.51
CA MET A 91 -3.06 -12.28 4.65
C MET A 91 -3.83 -12.62 3.37
N ILE A 92 -5.12 -12.93 3.47
CA ILE A 92 -5.96 -13.23 2.29
C ILE A 92 -6.09 -12.00 1.39
N LEU A 93 -6.37 -10.83 1.97
CA LEU A 93 -6.46 -9.58 1.21
C LEU A 93 -5.16 -9.28 0.47
N ALA A 94 -4.01 -9.50 1.11
CA ALA A 94 -2.69 -9.32 0.54
C ALA A 94 -2.38 -10.28 -0.63
N VAL A 95 -2.80 -11.54 -0.53
CA VAL A 95 -2.66 -12.51 -1.64
C VAL A 95 -3.56 -12.10 -2.81
N MET A 96 -4.81 -11.75 -2.52
CA MET A 96 -5.76 -11.33 -3.56
C MET A 96 -5.28 -10.10 -4.31
N THR A 97 -4.70 -9.11 -3.62
CA THR A 97 -4.17 -7.90 -4.25
C THR A 97 -2.95 -8.18 -5.09
N MET A 98 -2.03 -9.01 -4.59
CA MET A 98 -0.84 -9.42 -5.33
C MET A 98 -1.22 -10.09 -6.65
N VAL A 99 -2.15 -11.05 -6.62
CA VAL A 99 -2.59 -11.79 -7.80
C VAL A 99 -3.35 -10.88 -8.77
N MET A 100 -4.29 -10.07 -8.28
CA MET A 100 -5.06 -9.13 -9.10
C MET A 100 -4.16 -8.10 -9.80
N ALA A 101 -3.19 -7.53 -9.09
CA ALA A 101 -2.19 -6.61 -9.65
C ALA A 101 -1.30 -7.29 -10.70
N GLY A 102 -0.86 -8.51 -10.42
CA GLY A 102 -0.02 -9.28 -11.34
C GLY A 102 -0.73 -9.58 -12.65
N LEU A 103 -1.98 -10.05 -12.58
CA LEU A 103 -2.78 -10.37 -13.77
C LEU A 103 -3.13 -9.12 -14.58
N SER A 104 -3.53 -8.03 -13.91
CA SER A 104 -3.84 -6.77 -14.62
C SER A 104 -2.62 -6.16 -15.31
N ALA A 105 -1.42 -6.29 -14.72
CA ALA A 105 -0.19 -5.77 -15.32
C ALA A 105 0.15 -6.44 -16.66
N LEU A 106 -0.26 -7.69 -16.88
CA LEU A 106 0.00 -8.42 -18.13
C LEU A 106 -0.82 -7.89 -19.32
N TYR A 107 -1.98 -7.27 -19.05
CA TYR A 107 -2.87 -6.76 -20.09
C TYR A 107 -2.72 -5.27 -20.36
N GLU A 108 -1.93 -4.55 -19.55
CA GLU A 108 -1.80 -3.10 -19.64
C GLU A 108 -0.69 -2.70 -20.62
N THR A 109 -0.96 -1.69 -21.46
CA THR A 109 -0.02 -1.18 -22.47
C THR A 109 0.74 0.05 -22.01
N ASP A 110 0.16 0.85 -21.10
CA ASP A 110 0.80 2.07 -20.61
C ASP A 110 1.92 1.76 -19.63
N MET A 111 3.14 2.20 -19.93
CA MET A 111 4.32 1.95 -19.11
C MET A 111 4.15 2.39 -17.65
N LYS A 112 3.56 3.58 -17.42
CA LYS A 112 3.31 4.09 -16.06
C LYS A 112 2.35 3.20 -15.28
N LYS A 113 1.31 2.67 -15.92
CA LYS A 113 0.33 1.80 -15.25
C LYS A 113 0.91 0.42 -14.97
N VAL A 114 1.75 -0.13 -15.85
CA VAL A 114 2.50 -1.37 -15.56
C VAL A 114 3.40 -1.18 -14.33
N ILE A 115 4.11 -0.05 -14.23
CA ILE A 115 4.91 0.28 -13.04
C ILE A 115 4.01 0.45 -11.81
N ALA A 116 2.86 1.11 -11.92
CA ALA A 116 1.91 1.26 -10.82
C ALA A 116 1.33 -0.09 -10.34
N LEU A 117 0.91 -0.96 -11.24
CA LEU A 117 0.39 -2.29 -10.89
C LEU A 117 1.48 -3.15 -10.25
N SER A 118 2.73 -3.03 -10.69
CA SER A 118 3.86 -3.66 -10.01
C SER A 118 4.25 -3.00 -8.68
N THR A 119 3.76 -1.80 -8.33
CA THR A 119 3.82 -1.29 -6.95
C THR A 119 2.71 -1.91 -6.11
N LEU A 120 1.50 -2.07 -6.66
CA LEU A 120 0.36 -2.67 -5.96
C LEU A 120 0.64 -4.12 -5.57
N SER A 121 1.28 -4.89 -6.46
CA SER A 121 1.69 -6.26 -6.15
C SER A 121 2.72 -6.34 -5.01
N GLN A 122 3.71 -5.44 -5.00
CA GLN A 122 4.75 -5.39 -3.97
C GLN A 122 4.20 -4.92 -2.61
N LEU A 123 3.22 -4.02 -2.62
CA LEU A 123 2.50 -3.65 -1.40
C LEU A 123 1.71 -4.83 -0.84
N GLY A 124 1.09 -5.65 -1.69
CA GLY A 124 0.51 -6.94 -1.30
C GLY A 124 1.54 -7.84 -0.60
N VAL A 125 2.77 -7.96 -1.16
CA VAL A 125 3.87 -8.71 -0.51
C VAL A 125 4.20 -8.12 0.87
N MET A 126 4.31 -6.80 1.02
CA MET A 126 4.61 -6.18 2.31
C MET A 126 3.55 -6.46 3.37
N ILE A 127 2.27 -6.43 2.99
CA ILE A 127 1.16 -6.71 3.92
C ILE A 127 1.10 -8.20 4.27
N MET A 128 1.44 -9.09 3.33
CA MET A 128 1.61 -10.51 3.61
C MET A 128 2.71 -10.73 4.67
N ILE A 129 3.88 -10.11 4.52
CA ILE A 129 4.99 -10.23 5.48
C ILE A 129 4.57 -9.68 6.86
N LEU A 130 3.81 -8.59 6.90
CA LEU A 130 3.24 -8.06 8.13
C LEU A 130 2.28 -9.02 8.81
N SER A 131 1.39 -9.66 8.03
CA SER A 131 0.45 -10.66 8.56
C SER A 131 1.14 -11.91 9.12
N ALA A 132 2.35 -12.23 8.64
CA ALA A 132 3.21 -13.29 9.16
C ALA A 132 4.01 -12.87 10.41
N GLY A 133 3.86 -11.62 10.87
CA GLY A 133 4.50 -11.11 12.07
C GLY A 133 5.91 -10.54 11.90
N MET A 134 6.45 -10.49 10.68
CA MET A 134 7.84 -10.11 10.42
C MET A 134 7.99 -8.62 10.12
N LYS A 135 7.76 -7.76 11.12
CA LYS A 135 7.73 -6.29 10.95
C LYS A 135 9.02 -5.68 10.38
N GLU A 136 10.18 -6.19 10.78
CA GLU A 136 11.48 -5.69 10.33
C GLU A 136 11.72 -5.95 8.84
N LEU A 137 11.34 -7.13 8.35
CA LEU A 137 11.42 -7.48 6.93
C LEU A 137 10.47 -6.63 6.09
N ALA A 138 9.25 -6.39 6.56
CA ALA A 138 8.30 -5.53 5.87
C ALA A 138 8.83 -4.09 5.75
N PHE A 139 9.45 -3.57 6.82
CA PHE A 139 10.06 -2.24 6.79
C PHE A 139 11.27 -2.16 5.85
N PHE A 140 12.16 -3.15 5.90
CA PHE A 140 13.29 -3.23 4.96
C PHE A 140 12.82 -3.29 3.50
N HIS A 141 11.80 -4.09 3.22
CA HIS A 141 11.22 -4.18 1.89
C HIS A 141 10.57 -2.85 1.46
N LEU A 142 9.88 -2.15 2.36
CA LEU A 142 9.30 -0.83 2.07
C LEU A 142 10.35 0.20 1.64
N VAL A 143 11.48 0.27 2.35
CA VAL A 143 12.56 1.22 2.03
C VAL A 143 13.21 0.88 0.69
N SER A 144 13.53 -0.39 0.45
CA SER A 144 14.14 -0.80 -0.83
C SER A 144 13.18 -0.59 -2.00
N HIS A 145 11.91 -0.93 -1.84
CA HIS A 145 10.86 -0.68 -2.83
C HIS A 145 10.73 0.80 -3.19
N ALA A 146 10.73 1.70 -2.19
CA ALA A 146 10.62 3.13 -2.43
C ALA A 146 11.78 3.65 -3.30
N LEU A 147 13.00 3.21 -3.02
CA LEU A 147 14.18 3.57 -3.81
C LEU A 147 14.07 3.03 -5.25
N PHE A 148 13.86 1.71 -5.43
CA PHE A 148 13.81 1.09 -6.75
C PHE A 148 12.66 1.60 -7.63
N LYS A 149 11.48 1.85 -7.05
CA LYS A 149 10.36 2.33 -7.84
C LYS A 149 10.48 3.79 -8.22
N SER A 150 11.06 4.62 -7.35
CA SER A 150 11.33 6.02 -7.69
C SER A 150 12.26 6.14 -8.90
N THR A 151 13.30 5.31 -8.98
CA THR A 151 14.21 5.29 -10.13
C THR A 151 13.53 4.75 -11.39
N LEU A 152 12.71 3.69 -11.29
CA LEU A 152 11.94 3.17 -12.42
C LEU A 152 10.98 4.22 -13.01
N PHE A 153 10.27 4.97 -12.18
CA PHE A 153 9.40 6.05 -12.67
C PHE A 153 10.18 7.20 -13.30
N MET A 154 11.38 7.54 -12.81
CA MET A 154 12.24 8.56 -13.44
C MET A 154 12.78 8.08 -14.79
N CYS A 155 13.23 6.83 -14.89
CA CYS A 155 13.67 6.23 -16.15
C CYS A 155 12.52 6.19 -17.17
N ALA A 156 11.34 5.73 -16.76
CA ALA A 156 10.14 5.77 -17.60
C ALA A 156 9.78 7.21 -18.02
N GLY A 157 9.93 8.17 -17.11
CA GLY A 157 9.75 9.59 -17.41
C GLY A 157 10.70 10.12 -18.48
N SER A 158 11.98 9.74 -18.43
CA SER A 158 12.96 10.12 -19.46
C SER A 158 12.63 9.50 -20.83
N LEU A 159 12.16 8.25 -20.87
CA LEU A 159 11.74 7.59 -22.09
C LEU A 159 10.50 8.26 -22.70
N ILE A 160 9.46 8.49 -21.89
CA ILE A 160 8.24 9.20 -22.32
C ILE A 160 8.59 10.58 -22.87
N HIS A 161 9.50 11.31 -22.24
CA HIS A 161 9.94 12.62 -22.73
C HIS A 161 10.69 12.51 -24.08
N SER A 162 11.53 11.49 -24.26
CA SER A 162 12.27 11.26 -25.50
C SER A 162 11.38 10.90 -26.69
N VAL A 163 10.26 10.21 -26.46
CA VAL A 163 9.30 9.79 -27.50
C VAL A 163 8.12 10.78 -27.57
N SER A 164 8.38 12.07 -27.38
CA SER A 164 7.39 13.16 -27.54
C SER A 164 6.11 13.02 -26.70
N GLY A 165 6.18 12.30 -25.57
CA GLY A 165 5.05 12.12 -24.65
C GLY A 165 4.24 10.84 -24.85
N SER A 166 4.62 9.92 -25.74
CA SER A 166 3.96 8.61 -25.83
C SER A 166 4.18 7.79 -24.54
N GLN A 167 3.13 7.16 -24.05
CA GLN A 167 3.16 6.31 -22.84
C GLN A 167 2.99 4.82 -23.15
N ASP A 168 2.61 4.49 -24.39
CA ASP A 168 2.43 3.13 -24.87
C ASP A 168 3.80 2.45 -24.97
N GLY A 169 3.98 1.33 -24.30
CA GLY A 169 5.24 0.58 -24.34
C GLY A 169 5.53 -0.11 -25.67
N ARG A 170 4.59 -0.08 -26.62
CA ARG A 170 4.75 -0.66 -27.96
C ARG A 170 5.40 0.28 -28.98
N VAL A 171 5.47 1.57 -28.67
CA VAL A 171 6.00 2.64 -29.55
C VAL A 171 7.31 3.15 -29.00
#